data_AF-A0A4U0W555-F1
#
_entry.id   AF-A0A4U0W555-F1
#
_cell.length_a   1.000
_cell.length_b   1.000
_cell.length_c   1.000
_cell.angle_alpha   90.00
_cell.angle_beta   90.00
_cell.angle_gamma   90.00
#
_symmetry.space_group_name_H-M   'P 1'
#
loop_
_entity.id
_entity.type
_entity.pdbx_description
1 polymer ?
#
loop_
_entity_poly.entity_id
_entity_poly.type
_entity_poly.pdbx_seq_one_letter_code
_entity_poly.pdbx_strand_id
1 'polypeptide(L)'
;MIPAAASTTSAVRYSLLPSTRRTNSLGSAKAFEEEQSEKTSPAGPKLPHHRSNESISRLVAGAAAAPSSPRWRRLGLALLLCASFAGIVGFVWGPSKLRDANASRMDPQHRIPVDFETKEVPSEWKCNPFKEPGRLQVDTENKYNNVWRPYDEDCPTSQMFQGLIRAVNKTREREQAARPARSGPLRAQDTTTRLQVTQDGIVQFPWLVNATVLLIGDSMERLHLNDFCDLVGGEATNINPMHVASPPPFHKSIQPVYDRDGSETPESKMARQERKRAESEWENREQSWYYTRPWVCDVKEYNFTLINTFTWGMEDMEIVFQTEDFFHAPSTWLERFHHIALPLLHNLATYLGRPHIANPTLIEIASGYWDLRGMTEQDFIAAGYSKPYPKDSDIAFGPIGRQRELKWVKNVQKVVKDVARTFSGPNGIRSGPPILWRTMHHVKRNNYTPYSRVTPLDALARKTMHELRVSSLATHPTFLSSMLQSLPYYQHARKYFSREALEQIRRTKEQEEDSLEGDETDYGFDERLRVDEIGKLLEGQENHMRDFLHPEVLPGSYIWADLLLYEIKRAYYRVGRSDLS
;
A
#
# COMPACT_ATOMS: atom_id res chain seq x y z
N MET A 1 12.78 -27.07 48.90
CA MET A 1 13.82 -26.02 48.77
C MET A 1 14.28 -26.03 47.31
N ILE A 2 13.75 -25.12 46.51
CA ILE A 2 14.11 -24.88 45.09
C ILE A 2 13.98 -23.36 44.90
N PRO A 3 14.98 -22.64 44.37
CA PRO A 3 14.97 -21.18 44.39
C PRO A 3 14.16 -20.59 43.24
N ALA A 4 13.47 -19.49 43.52
CA ALA A 4 12.74 -18.66 42.57
C ALA A 4 13.71 -17.75 41.79
N ALA A 5 13.61 -17.76 40.46
CA ALA A 5 14.28 -16.79 39.59
C ALA A 5 13.34 -15.59 39.37
N ALA A 6 13.81 -14.41 39.76
CA ALA A 6 13.12 -13.14 39.57
C ALA A 6 13.20 -12.71 38.10
N SER A 7 12.05 -12.49 37.46
CA SER A 7 11.96 -11.86 36.14
C SER A 7 11.78 -10.35 36.32
N THR A 8 12.80 -9.58 35.97
CA THR A 8 12.75 -8.12 35.90
C THR A 8 12.34 -7.69 34.50
N THR A 9 11.06 -7.32 34.32
CA THR A 9 10.58 -6.63 33.11
C THR A 9 10.86 -5.13 33.24
N SER A 10 11.81 -4.64 32.45
CA SER A 10 12.07 -3.20 32.31
C SER A 10 11.19 -2.65 31.19
N ALA A 11 10.13 -1.92 31.55
CA ALA A 11 9.33 -1.17 30.60
C ALA A 11 10.02 0.17 30.30
N VAL A 12 10.54 0.33 29.08
CA VAL A 12 11.08 1.61 28.61
C VAL A 12 9.92 2.46 28.10
N ARG A 13 9.56 3.50 28.87
CA ARG A 13 8.63 4.56 28.43
C ARG A 13 9.38 5.57 27.55
N TYR A 14 8.94 5.77 26.32
CA TYR A 14 9.39 6.89 25.50
C TYR A 14 8.70 8.18 25.94
N SER A 15 9.52 9.15 26.35
CA SER A 15 9.11 10.52 26.69
C SER A 15 9.52 11.44 25.54
N LEU A 16 8.60 12.27 25.06
CA LEU A 16 8.85 13.31 24.06
C LEU A 16 9.81 14.37 24.63
N LEU A 17 11.09 14.37 24.24
CA LEU A 17 12.03 15.50 24.39
C LEU A 17 13.10 15.46 23.27
N PRO A 18 13.75 16.61 22.96
CA PRO A 18 14.30 16.91 21.63
C PRO A 18 15.58 16.14 21.29
N SER A 19 15.64 15.74 20.03
CA SER A 19 16.80 15.09 19.38
C SER A 19 18.09 15.89 19.57
N THR A 20 18.97 15.41 20.46
CA THR A 20 20.43 15.56 20.35
C THR A 20 21.14 14.41 21.08
N ARG A 21 21.26 13.25 20.42
CA ARG A 21 22.40 12.34 20.63
C ARG A 21 22.46 11.28 19.54
N ARG A 22 23.46 11.39 18.67
CA ARG A 22 23.87 10.37 17.70
C ARG A 22 24.35 9.13 18.46
N THR A 23 23.68 8.00 18.27
CA THR A 23 24.27 6.67 18.42
C THR A 23 24.58 6.15 17.03
N ASN A 24 25.87 5.99 16.73
CA ASN A 24 26.35 5.44 15.47
C ASN A 24 26.06 3.94 15.42
N SER A 25 25.12 3.51 14.58
CA SER A 25 25.07 2.15 14.04
C SER A 25 25.26 2.23 12.53
N LEU A 26 26.45 1.81 12.10
CA LEU A 26 26.88 1.71 10.72
C LEU A 26 26.14 0.54 10.05
N GLY A 27 25.19 0.86 9.17
CA GLY A 27 24.48 -0.16 8.39
C GLY A 27 23.48 0.41 7.37
N SER A 28 23.75 1.59 6.80
CA SER A 28 23.07 2.11 5.59
C SER A 28 23.60 3.47 5.10
N ALA A 29 24.50 4.12 5.85
CA ALA A 29 24.85 5.52 5.64
C ALA A 29 26.09 5.78 4.75
N LYS A 30 26.58 4.81 3.95
CA LYS A 30 27.75 5.04 3.08
C LYS A 30 27.48 5.93 1.85
N ALA A 31 26.25 6.42 1.67
CA ALA A 31 25.94 7.35 0.59
C ALA A 31 25.93 8.83 1.01
N PHE A 32 26.03 9.17 2.30
CA PHE A 32 25.77 10.54 2.78
C PHE A 32 26.95 11.23 3.48
N GLU A 33 28.06 10.52 3.76
CA GLU A 33 29.22 11.10 4.45
C GLU A 33 30.23 11.84 3.55
N GLU A 34 30.09 11.78 2.23
CA GLU A 34 31.05 12.41 1.30
C GLU A 34 30.73 13.91 1.03
N GLU A 35 29.51 14.38 1.33
CA GLU A 35 29.12 15.78 1.09
C GLU A 35 29.36 16.72 2.30
N GLN A 36 29.67 16.17 3.47
CA GLN A 36 29.98 16.96 4.69
C GLN A 36 31.48 17.04 5.03
N SER A 37 32.35 16.30 4.33
CA SER A 37 33.80 16.33 4.56
C SER A 37 34.53 17.48 3.85
N GLU A 38 33.87 18.26 2.99
CA GLU A 38 34.55 19.32 2.20
C GLU A 38 34.46 20.72 2.83
N LYS A 39 33.87 20.85 4.04
CA LYS A 39 33.78 22.12 4.76
C LYS A 39 34.32 22.00 6.17
N THR A 40 35.64 21.95 6.34
CA THR A 40 36.33 22.54 7.51
C THR A 40 37.86 22.42 7.39
N SER A 41 38.53 23.59 7.52
CA SER A 41 39.92 23.83 7.97
C SER A 41 41.00 24.26 6.94
N PRO A 42 42.00 25.08 7.37
CA PRO A 42 42.36 26.33 6.67
C PRO A 42 43.83 26.46 6.16
N ALA A 43 44.06 27.54 5.38
CA ALA A 43 45.33 28.27 5.11
C ALA A 43 46.51 27.52 4.45
N GLY A 44 46.71 27.65 3.13
CA GLY A 44 47.66 28.60 2.47
C GLY A 44 48.92 27.86 1.93
N PRO A 45 49.72 28.36 0.95
CA PRO A 45 49.83 29.73 0.43
C PRO A 45 49.65 29.87 -1.12
N LYS A 46 49.93 31.09 -1.59
CA LYS A 46 49.42 31.83 -2.76
C LYS A 46 50.24 31.70 -4.07
N LEU A 47 49.49 31.86 -5.19
CA LEU A 47 49.79 32.54 -6.48
C LEU A 47 50.69 31.84 -7.54
N PRO A 48 50.64 32.23 -8.85
CA PRO A 48 49.81 33.28 -9.48
C PRO A 48 48.97 32.88 -10.71
N HIS A 49 48.06 33.80 -11.01
CA HIS A 49 47.18 33.90 -12.17
C HIS A 49 47.88 33.90 -13.53
N HIS A 50 47.21 33.33 -14.54
CA HIS A 50 47.21 33.91 -15.89
C HIS A 50 45.78 33.91 -16.45
N ARG A 51 45.23 35.12 -16.59
CA ARG A 51 44.09 35.46 -17.45
C ARG A 51 44.64 35.72 -18.84
N SER A 52 43.93 35.27 -19.87
CA SER A 52 43.86 35.97 -21.15
C SER A 52 42.50 35.70 -21.79
N ASN A 53 41.65 36.73 -21.71
CA ASN A 53 40.65 37.00 -22.74
C ASN A 53 41.38 37.28 -24.06
N GLU A 54 40.83 36.84 -25.18
CA GLU A 54 40.68 37.71 -26.35
C GLU A 54 39.65 37.14 -27.33
N SER A 55 38.58 37.90 -27.49
CA SER A 55 37.75 37.98 -28.68
C SER A 55 38.47 38.86 -29.72
N ILE A 56 38.25 38.61 -31.01
CA ILE A 56 37.91 39.63 -32.04
C ILE A 56 37.73 38.97 -33.43
N SER A 57 36.66 39.40 -34.07
CA SER A 57 36.17 39.13 -35.42
C SER A 57 37.00 39.79 -36.54
N ARG A 58 36.75 39.38 -37.81
CA ARG A 58 36.66 40.16 -39.10
C ARG A 58 37.12 39.27 -40.27
N LEU A 59 36.67 39.37 -41.54
CA LEU A 59 35.61 40.08 -42.28
C LEU A 59 35.69 39.57 -43.76
N VAL A 60 34.80 40.09 -44.62
CA VAL A 60 34.74 40.09 -46.11
C VAL A 60 33.66 39.11 -46.65
N ALA A 61 32.54 39.45 -47.31
CA ALA A 61 31.95 40.56 -48.09
C ALA A 61 31.58 40.12 -49.53
N GLY A 62 30.38 40.53 -49.99
CA GLY A 62 29.89 40.50 -51.40
C GLY A 62 29.23 39.19 -51.88
N ALA A 63 28.17 39.12 -52.68
CA ALA A 63 27.28 40.09 -53.34
C ALA A 63 26.02 39.31 -53.82
N ALA A 64 24.81 39.83 -53.63
CA ALA A 64 23.81 40.21 -54.65
C ALA A 64 23.30 39.15 -55.65
N ALA A 65 21.96 38.92 -55.62
CA ALA A 65 21.00 38.91 -56.76
C ALA A 65 19.90 37.83 -56.60
N ALA A 66 18.64 38.28 -56.57
CA ALA A 66 17.43 37.51 -56.92
C ALA A 66 17.18 37.60 -58.46
N PRO A 67 16.03 37.23 -59.06
CA PRO A 67 14.85 36.46 -58.61
C PRO A 67 14.30 35.45 -59.66
N SER A 68 13.31 34.61 -59.30
CA SER A 68 12.18 34.29 -60.19
C SER A 68 11.06 33.49 -59.49
N SER A 69 9.88 34.11 -59.39
CA SER A 69 8.55 33.48 -59.23
C SER A 69 8.00 33.00 -60.60
N PRO A 70 6.91 32.21 -60.73
CA PRO A 70 5.50 32.67 -60.51
C PRO A 70 4.57 31.60 -59.87
N ARG A 71 3.63 31.88 -58.95
CA ARG A 71 2.30 32.55 -59.03
C ARG A 71 1.23 31.93 -59.93
N TRP A 72 0.15 31.38 -59.34
CA TRP A 72 -1.30 31.52 -59.70
C TRP A 72 -2.13 31.23 -58.41
N ARG A 73 -2.71 32.22 -57.68
CA ARG A 73 -4.02 32.91 -57.81
C ARG A 73 -5.24 32.00 -57.56
N ARG A 74 -6.28 32.32 -56.77
CA ARG A 74 -6.78 33.59 -56.17
C ARG A 74 -7.86 33.32 -55.10
N LEU A 75 -8.11 34.38 -54.32
CA LEU A 75 -9.01 34.53 -53.17
C LEU A 75 -10.31 35.28 -53.56
N GLY A 76 -11.36 35.12 -52.73
CA GLY A 76 -12.39 36.13 -52.41
C GLY A 76 -13.74 35.98 -53.11
N LEU A 77 -14.90 36.42 -52.59
CA LEU A 77 -15.35 37.01 -51.33
C LEU A 77 -16.87 37.30 -51.52
N ALA A 78 -17.66 37.37 -50.43
CA ALA A 78 -18.89 38.18 -50.26
C ALA A 78 -20.19 37.73 -50.99
N LEU A 79 -21.43 38.02 -50.59
CA LEU A 79 -22.12 38.56 -49.38
C LEU A 79 -23.64 38.45 -49.69
N LEU A 80 -24.46 38.23 -48.66
CA LEU A 80 -25.74 38.90 -48.36
C LEU A 80 -27.11 38.55 -49.03
N LEU A 81 -28.12 38.63 -48.12
CA LEU A 81 -29.56 38.95 -48.24
C LEU A 81 -30.54 37.82 -48.64
N CYS A 82 -31.79 37.73 -48.17
CA CYS A 82 -32.56 38.18 -46.99
C CYS A 82 -34.04 37.92 -47.33
N ALA A 83 -34.87 37.71 -46.29
CA ALA A 83 -36.34 37.92 -46.26
C ALA A 83 -37.20 36.89 -47.04
N SER A 84 -38.41 36.47 -46.65
CA SER A 84 -39.38 36.78 -45.57
C SER A 84 -40.63 35.94 -45.91
N PHE A 85 -41.36 35.31 -44.98
CA PHE A 85 -42.66 35.72 -44.41
C PHE A 85 -43.21 34.45 -43.70
N ALA A 86 -43.56 34.38 -42.41
CA ALA A 86 -44.50 35.12 -41.58
C ALA A 86 -46.00 34.86 -41.89
N GLY A 87 -46.67 34.19 -40.93
CA GLY A 87 -48.13 34.15 -40.73
C GLY A 87 -48.72 32.73 -40.61
N ILE A 88 -49.57 32.32 -39.65
CA ILE A 88 -50.43 32.99 -38.65
C ILE A 88 -50.78 31.96 -37.53
N VAL A 89 -50.75 32.43 -36.26
CA VAL A 89 -51.60 32.19 -35.05
C VAL A 89 -52.73 31.12 -35.17
N GLY A 90 -53.09 30.25 -34.21
CA GLY A 90 -52.87 30.07 -32.76
C GLY A 90 -53.86 29.01 -32.20
N PHE A 91 -53.88 28.84 -30.85
CA PHE A 91 -54.65 27.89 -30.00
C PHE A 91 -54.01 26.47 -29.84
N VAL A 92 -53.76 25.84 -28.67
CA VAL A 92 -54.30 25.90 -27.29
C VAL A 92 -53.22 25.43 -26.27
N TRP A 93 -53.37 25.86 -25.02
CA TRP A 93 -52.64 25.64 -23.74
C TRP A 93 -52.01 24.27 -23.39
N GLY A 94 -50.94 24.31 -22.56
CA GLY A 94 -50.60 23.31 -21.53
C GLY A 94 -49.10 22.97 -21.38
N PRO A 95 -48.43 23.19 -20.23
CA PRO A 95 -46.97 23.28 -20.16
C PRO A 95 -46.28 21.94 -19.83
N SER A 96 -45.47 21.44 -20.75
CA SER A 96 -44.43 20.45 -20.46
C SER A 96 -43.08 21.17 -20.48
N LYS A 97 -42.51 21.40 -19.28
CA LYS A 97 -41.13 21.87 -19.13
C LYS A 97 -40.16 20.84 -19.73
N LEU A 98 -39.87 20.95 -21.02
CA LEU A 98 -38.64 20.43 -21.61
C LEU A 98 -37.52 21.37 -21.18
N ARG A 99 -36.91 21.03 -20.04
CA ARG A 99 -35.69 21.65 -19.57
C ARG A 99 -34.59 21.23 -20.55
N ASP A 100 -34.01 22.22 -21.20
CA ASP A 100 -32.90 22.08 -22.13
C ASP A 100 -31.86 21.11 -21.61
N ALA A 101 -31.59 20.11 -22.45
CA ALA A 101 -30.43 19.27 -22.40
C ALA A 101 -29.19 20.16 -22.61
N ASN A 102 -28.69 20.74 -21.52
CA ASN A 102 -27.29 21.10 -21.47
C ASN A 102 -26.50 19.81 -21.60
N ALA A 103 -26.05 19.59 -22.84
CA ALA A 103 -25.07 18.60 -23.21
C ALA A 103 -23.97 18.58 -22.15
N SER A 104 -23.95 17.47 -21.41
CA SER A 104 -22.87 17.06 -20.54
C SER A 104 -21.59 17.11 -21.35
N ARG A 105 -20.84 18.18 -21.11
CA ARG A 105 -19.45 18.35 -21.50
C ARG A 105 -18.73 17.09 -21.02
N MET A 106 -18.33 16.24 -21.96
CA MET A 106 -17.48 15.08 -21.70
C MET A 106 -16.24 15.54 -20.95
N ASP A 107 -16.05 15.02 -19.75
CA ASP A 107 -14.79 15.11 -19.03
C ASP A 107 -14.00 13.83 -19.32
N PRO A 108 -12.82 13.90 -19.98
CA PRO A 108 -11.96 12.75 -20.25
C PRO A 108 -11.04 12.40 -19.06
N GLN A 109 -11.38 12.82 -17.84
CA GLN A 109 -10.71 12.33 -16.65
C GLN A 109 -11.10 10.89 -16.35
N HIS A 110 -10.08 10.07 -16.15
CA HIS A 110 -10.14 8.71 -15.61
C HIS A 110 -10.88 8.70 -14.27
N ARG A 111 -12.21 8.72 -14.29
CA ARG A 111 -13.00 8.21 -13.19
C ARG A 111 -12.69 6.72 -13.15
N ILE A 112 -11.70 6.37 -12.32
CA ILE A 112 -11.56 5.02 -11.77
C ILE A 112 -12.99 4.63 -11.41
N PRO A 113 -13.60 3.63 -12.06
CA PRO A 113 -15.01 3.37 -11.91
C PRO A 113 -15.27 3.28 -10.42
N VAL A 114 -16.04 4.26 -9.96
CA VAL A 114 -16.55 4.34 -8.59
C VAL A 114 -17.09 2.96 -8.31
N ASP A 115 -16.62 2.42 -7.18
CA ASP A 115 -16.75 1.05 -6.74
C ASP A 115 -18.01 0.36 -7.27
N PHE A 116 -17.87 -0.91 -7.68
CA PHE A 116 -18.92 -1.81 -8.12
C PHE A 116 -19.96 -2.11 -7.02
N GLU A 117 -20.43 -1.08 -6.32
CA GLU A 117 -21.35 -1.17 -5.20
C GLU A 117 -22.75 -1.37 -5.78
N THR A 118 -23.23 -2.60 -5.64
CA THR A 118 -24.49 -3.07 -6.19
C THR A 118 -25.72 -2.63 -5.39
N LYS A 119 -25.55 -1.79 -4.35
CA LYS A 119 -26.62 -1.39 -3.41
C LYS A 119 -26.58 0.10 -3.08
N GLU A 120 -27.71 0.62 -2.60
CA GLU A 120 -27.76 1.97 -2.03
C GLU A 120 -26.83 2.07 -0.83
N VAL A 121 -25.88 2.99 -0.95
CA VAL A 121 -24.84 3.24 0.01
C VAL A 121 -25.37 4.27 1.03
N PRO A 122 -25.24 4.05 2.36
CA PRO A 122 -25.72 5.02 3.34
C PRO A 122 -25.12 6.41 3.09
N SER A 123 -25.79 7.48 3.52
CA SER A 123 -25.36 8.86 3.22
C SER A 123 -23.92 9.16 3.59
N GLU A 124 -23.44 8.62 4.71
CA GLU A 124 -22.04 8.73 5.16
C GLU A 124 -21.03 8.17 4.15
N TRP A 125 -21.42 7.16 3.38
CA TRP A 125 -20.56 6.42 2.45
C TRP A 125 -20.75 6.83 0.99
N LYS A 126 -21.62 7.82 0.73
CA LYS A 126 -21.82 8.37 -0.63
C LYS A 126 -20.55 8.93 -1.24
N CYS A 127 -19.60 9.33 -0.38
CA CYS A 127 -18.29 9.76 -0.78
C CYS A 127 -17.22 9.06 0.05
N ASN A 128 -16.14 8.62 -0.61
CA ASN A 128 -14.91 8.22 0.07
C ASN A 128 -13.91 9.38 -0.04
N PRO A 129 -13.60 10.09 1.07
CA PRO A 129 -12.72 11.26 1.00
C PRO A 129 -11.33 10.94 0.47
N PHE A 130 -10.82 9.74 0.71
CA PHE A 130 -9.50 9.28 0.27
C PHE A 130 -9.45 8.93 -1.22
N LYS A 131 -10.61 8.87 -1.89
CA LYS A 131 -10.71 8.62 -3.34
C LYS A 131 -10.98 9.90 -4.13
N GLU A 132 -11.48 10.94 -3.46
CA GLU A 132 -11.75 12.22 -4.10
C GLU A 132 -10.48 13.05 -4.31
N PRO A 133 -10.42 13.83 -5.41
CA PRO A 133 -9.44 14.89 -5.56
C PRO A 133 -9.48 15.83 -4.36
N GLY A 134 -8.32 16.14 -3.82
CA GLY A 134 -8.19 16.95 -2.62
C GLY A 134 -6.79 17.47 -2.44
N ARG A 135 -6.52 17.98 -1.24
CA ARG A 135 -5.20 18.39 -0.79
C ARG A 135 -4.92 17.86 0.59
N LEU A 136 -3.66 17.50 0.81
CA LEU A 136 -3.19 17.17 2.15
C LEU A 136 -2.94 18.46 2.94
N GLN A 137 -3.58 18.59 4.09
CA GLN A 137 -3.21 19.59 5.08
C GLN A 137 -2.14 18.98 5.99
N VAL A 138 -1.00 19.67 6.13
CA VAL A 138 0.14 19.21 6.92
C VAL A 138 0.37 20.14 8.10
N ASP A 139 0.57 19.55 9.28
CA ASP A 139 0.92 20.26 10.51
C ASP A 139 1.81 19.37 11.37
N THR A 140 3.09 19.72 11.47
CA THR A 140 4.09 18.96 12.22
C THR A 140 4.04 19.19 13.73
N GLU A 141 3.33 20.23 14.18
CA GLU A 141 3.21 20.58 15.61
C GLU A 141 1.96 19.96 16.22
N ASN A 142 0.85 19.94 15.46
CA ASN A 142 -0.42 19.41 15.90
C ASN A 142 -0.86 18.25 15.01
N LYS A 143 -0.69 17.02 15.52
CA LYS A 143 -1.10 15.79 14.84
C LYS A 143 -2.54 15.82 14.31
N TYR A 144 -3.46 16.48 15.03
CA TYR A 144 -4.88 16.51 14.68
C TYR A 144 -5.20 17.36 13.43
N ASN A 145 -4.27 18.21 13.00
CA ASN A 145 -4.46 19.07 11.84
C ASN A 145 -3.98 18.41 10.53
N ASN A 146 -3.49 17.16 10.58
CA ASN A 146 -3.07 16.41 9.39
C ASN A 146 -4.27 15.67 8.81
N VAL A 147 -4.87 16.22 7.75
CA VAL A 147 -6.08 15.66 7.15
C VAL A 147 -6.04 15.74 5.63
N TRP A 148 -6.57 14.71 4.96
CA TRP A 148 -6.89 14.81 3.55
C TRP A 148 -8.20 15.58 3.39
N ARG A 149 -8.16 16.70 2.65
CA ARG A 149 -9.32 17.55 2.42
C ARG A 149 -9.76 17.48 0.96
N PRO A 150 -10.88 16.78 0.65
CA PRO A 150 -11.49 16.83 -0.67
C PRO A 150 -11.78 18.27 -1.10
N TYR A 151 -11.70 18.52 -2.41
CA TYR A 151 -12.12 19.81 -2.98
C TYR A 151 -13.64 19.94 -3.05
N ASP A 152 -14.34 18.81 -3.14
CA ASP A 152 -15.80 18.77 -3.08
C ASP A 152 -16.27 18.93 -1.62
N GLU A 153 -17.07 19.97 -1.36
CA GLU A 153 -17.60 20.25 -0.03
C GLU A 153 -18.68 19.24 0.40
N ASP A 154 -19.31 18.54 -0.56
CA ASP A 154 -20.26 17.47 -0.28
C ASP A 154 -19.56 16.20 0.24
N CYS A 155 -18.23 16.14 0.14
CA CYS A 155 -17.40 15.05 0.63
C CYS A 155 -16.65 15.45 1.92
N PRO A 156 -17.15 15.10 3.11
CA PRO A 156 -16.52 15.51 4.37
C PRO A 156 -15.16 14.83 4.58
N THR A 157 -14.23 15.56 5.20
CA THR A 157 -12.94 15.01 5.63
C THR A 157 -13.14 13.94 6.69
N SER A 158 -12.38 12.85 6.61
CA SER A 158 -12.34 11.87 7.70
C SER A 158 -11.65 12.46 8.95
N GLN A 159 -12.12 12.03 10.11
CA GLN A 159 -11.66 12.42 11.45
C GLN A 159 -11.64 11.21 12.39
N MET A 160 -11.63 9.98 11.83
CA MET A 160 -11.78 8.74 12.59
C MET A 160 -10.60 8.52 13.52
N PHE A 161 -9.39 8.78 13.07
CA PHE A 161 -8.18 8.59 13.86
C PHE A 161 -8.07 9.58 15.02
N GLN A 162 -8.39 10.86 14.78
CA GLN A 162 -8.54 11.84 15.85
C GLN A 162 -9.57 11.38 16.89
N GLY A 163 -10.71 10.87 16.42
CA GLY A 163 -11.77 10.32 17.28
C GLY A 163 -11.28 9.16 18.15
N LEU A 164 -10.53 8.22 17.56
CA LEU A 164 -9.95 7.08 18.26
C LEU A 164 -8.98 7.50 19.36
N ILE A 165 -8.01 8.37 19.05
CA ILE A 165 -7.01 8.86 20.01
C ILE A 165 -7.70 9.50 21.22
N ARG A 166 -8.73 10.33 20.98
CA ARG A 166 -9.49 10.98 22.06
C ARG A 166 -10.27 9.96 22.90
N ALA A 167 -10.87 8.95 22.27
CA ALA A 167 -11.63 7.91 22.97
C ALA A 167 -10.74 7.06 23.88
N VAL A 168 -9.57 6.65 23.39
CA VAL A 168 -8.58 5.88 24.16
C VAL A 168 -8.06 6.70 25.35
N ASN A 169 -7.65 7.96 25.12
CA ASN A 169 -7.18 8.83 26.20
C ASN A 169 -8.23 9.03 27.31
N LYS A 170 -9.48 9.32 26.91
CA LYS A 170 -10.59 9.46 27.85
C LYS A 170 -10.85 8.20 28.69
N THR A 171 -10.65 7.02 28.09
CA THR A 171 -10.79 5.73 28.78
C THR A 171 -9.70 5.58 29.85
N ARG A 172 -8.46 5.86 29.50
CA ARG A 172 -7.31 5.80 30.42
C ARG A 172 -7.42 6.78 31.57
N GLU A 173 -7.85 8.01 31.30
CA GLU A 173 -8.10 9.03 32.33
C GLU A 173 -9.14 8.55 33.34
N ARG A 174 -10.23 7.94 32.87
CA ARG A 174 -11.26 7.36 33.74
C ARG A 174 -10.72 6.20 34.58
N GLU A 175 -9.94 5.31 33.98
CA GLU A 175 -9.31 4.20 34.71
C GLU A 175 -8.33 4.69 35.78
N GLN A 176 -7.52 5.71 35.48
CA GLN A 176 -6.59 6.31 36.42
C GLN A 176 -7.34 7.02 37.56
N ALA A 177 -8.40 7.77 37.25
CA ALA A 177 -9.25 8.43 38.24
C ALA A 177 -10.04 7.43 39.12
N ALA A 178 -10.38 6.25 38.58
CA ALA A 178 -11.08 5.19 39.30
C ALA A 178 -10.18 4.34 40.21
N ARG A 179 -8.84 4.46 40.12
CA ARG A 179 -7.92 3.78 41.05
C ARG A 179 -7.98 4.49 42.41
N PRO A 180 -8.49 3.85 43.48
CA PRO A 180 -8.49 4.48 44.80
C PRO A 180 -7.05 4.71 45.28
N ALA A 181 -6.81 5.85 45.94
CA ALA A 181 -5.54 6.21 46.59
C ALA A 181 -5.23 5.34 47.84
N ARG A 182 -5.41 4.02 47.75
CA ARG A 182 -5.14 3.08 48.84
C ARG A 182 -3.88 2.28 48.56
N SER A 183 -2.80 2.73 49.19
CA SER A 183 -1.63 1.93 49.54
C SER A 183 -2.05 0.69 50.33
N GLY A 184 -2.06 -0.47 49.68
CA GLY A 184 -2.26 -1.79 50.30
C GLY A 184 -1.85 -2.88 49.31
N PRO A 185 -1.36 -4.05 49.78
CA PRO A 185 -0.78 -5.07 48.91
C PRO A 185 -1.88 -5.70 48.05
N LEU A 186 -1.88 -5.36 46.76
CA LEU A 186 -2.84 -5.86 45.78
C LEU A 186 -2.56 -7.33 45.48
N ARG A 187 -3.55 -8.18 45.76
CA ARG A 187 -3.66 -9.49 45.11
C ARG A 187 -3.75 -9.25 43.60
N ALA A 188 -2.82 -9.81 42.85
CA ALA A 188 -2.81 -9.85 41.40
C ALA A 188 -3.92 -10.78 40.89
N GLN A 189 -5.14 -10.27 40.70
CA GLN A 189 -6.19 -10.99 39.98
C GLN A 189 -7.03 -10.02 39.14
N ASP A 190 -7.20 -10.42 37.87
CA ASP A 190 -8.07 -9.91 36.81
C ASP A 190 -7.77 -8.57 36.12
N THR A 191 -6.98 -8.66 35.04
CA THR A 191 -6.91 -7.67 33.94
C THR A 191 -7.86 -8.01 32.77
N THR A 192 -8.90 -8.80 33.01
CA THR A 192 -9.91 -9.10 31.99
C THR A 192 -10.85 -7.90 31.78
N THR A 193 -10.57 -7.18 30.68
CA THR A 193 -11.58 -6.68 29.73
C THR A 193 -12.78 -5.94 30.32
N ARG A 194 -12.62 -4.64 30.65
CA ARG A 194 -13.78 -3.74 30.69
C ARG A 194 -13.97 -3.10 29.33
N LEU A 195 -14.78 -3.76 28.49
CA LEU A 195 -15.29 -3.18 27.25
C LEU A 195 -15.88 -1.79 27.53
N GLN A 196 -15.66 -0.86 26.60
CA GLN A 196 -16.14 0.50 26.72
C GLN A 196 -17.67 0.52 26.78
N VAL A 197 -18.21 0.90 27.92
CA VAL A 197 -19.64 1.17 28.09
C VAL A 197 -19.72 2.66 28.43
N THR A 198 -20.34 3.49 27.58
CA THR A 198 -20.68 4.87 27.97
C THR A 198 -21.56 4.86 29.22
N GLN A 199 -21.80 6.01 29.86
CA GLN A 199 -22.73 6.09 31.01
C GLN A 199 -24.12 5.52 30.70
N ASP A 200 -24.47 5.37 29.41
CA ASP A 200 -25.73 4.84 28.90
C ASP A 200 -25.65 3.41 28.31
N GLY A 201 -24.49 2.73 28.33
CA GLY A 201 -24.40 1.38 27.77
C GLY A 201 -23.63 1.22 26.44
N ILE A 202 -23.23 2.30 25.76
CA ILE A 202 -22.84 2.28 24.34
C ILE A 202 -21.31 2.24 24.18
N VAL A 203 -20.80 1.30 23.36
CA VAL A 203 -19.38 1.25 22.96
C VAL A 203 -19.09 2.33 21.92
N GLN A 204 -18.09 3.18 22.15
CA GLN A 204 -17.64 4.15 21.15
C GLN A 204 -16.76 3.43 20.11
N PHE A 205 -17.10 3.47 18.82
CA PHE A 205 -16.46 2.66 17.75
C PHE A 205 -16.66 1.13 17.91
N PRO A 206 -17.92 0.64 17.90
CA PRO A 206 -18.21 -0.79 18.06
C PRO A 206 -17.58 -1.66 16.96
N TRP A 207 -17.35 -1.09 15.78
CA TRP A 207 -16.70 -1.75 14.64
C TRP A 207 -15.20 -2.03 14.84
N LEU A 208 -14.57 -1.42 15.85
CA LEU A 208 -13.15 -1.65 16.17
C LEU A 208 -12.96 -2.76 17.22
N VAL A 209 -14.03 -3.11 17.95
CA VAL A 209 -13.97 -4.13 19.01
C VAL A 209 -13.62 -5.48 18.41
N ASN A 210 -12.57 -6.11 18.94
CA ASN A 210 -12.04 -7.39 18.45
C ASN A 210 -11.68 -7.37 16.95
N ALA A 211 -11.42 -6.20 16.36
CA ALA A 211 -10.95 -6.15 14.99
C ALA A 211 -9.46 -6.54 14.93
N THR A 212 -9.11 -7.30 13.89
CA THR A 212 -7.72 -7.69 13.59
C THR A 212 -7.37 -7.23 12.20
N VAL A 213 -6.22 -6.56 12.04
CA VAL A 213 -5.71 -6.14 10.74
C VAL A 213 -4.38 -6.83 10.49
N LEU A 214 -4.27 -7.49 9.33
CA LEU A 214 -3.04 -8.12 8.88
C LEU A 214 -2.41 -7.28 7.77
N LEU A 215 -1.22 -6.74 8.04
CA LEU A 215 -0.39 -5.99 7.10
C LEU A 215 0.72 -6.92 6.58
N ILE A 216 0.71 -7.22 5.29
CA ILE A 216 1.72 -8.05 4.63
C ILE A 216 2.44 -7.20 3.60
N GLY A 217 3.65 -6.79 3.92
CA GLY A 217 4.38 -5.86 3.09
C GLY A 217 5.80 -5.71 3.57
N ASP A 218 6.31 -4.50 3.75
CA ASP A 218 7.70 -4.24 4.08
C ASP A 218 7.88 -3.32 5.29
N SER A 219 9.00 -2.61 5.34
CA SER A 219 9.33 -1.69 6.41
C SER A 219 8.37 -0.50 6.50
N MET A 220 7.63 -0.19 5.42
CA MET A 220 6.58 0.82 5.39
C MET A 220 5.42 0.43 6.32
N GLU A 221 4.87 -0.76 6.13
CA GLU A 221 3.75 -1.26 6.95
C GLU A 221 4.17 -1.42 8.42
N ARG A 222 5.42 -1.83 8.66
CA ARG A 222 6.00 -1.90 10.01
C ARG A 222 6.01 -0.51 10.68
N LEU A 223 6.49 0.52 9.97
CA LEU A 223 6.58 1.86 10.53
C LEU A 223 5.19 2.46 10.72
N HIS A 224 4.29 2.32 9.74
CA HIS A 224 2.89 2.70 9.88
C HIS A 224 2.23 2.06 11.12
N LEU A 225 2.44 0.76 11.35
CA LEU A 225 1.96 0.07 12.56
C LEU A 225 2.55 0.68 13.83
N ASN A 226 3.87 0.87 13.89
CA ASN A 226 4.54 1.40 15.08
C ASN A 226 4.06 2.83 15.40
N ASP A 227 3.99 3.69 14.38
CA ASP A 227 3.56 5.07 14.56
C ASP A 227 2.07 5.15 14.93
N PHE A 228 1.21 4.33 14.33
CA PHE A 228 -0.19 4.19 14.75
C PHE A 228 -0.25 3.84 16.23
N CYS A 229 0.55 2.85 16.63
CA CYS A 229 0.57 2.37 18.00
C CYS A 229 0.98 3.48 18.97
N ASP A 230 2.05 4.20 18.65
CA ASP A 230 2.55 5.30 19.47
C ASP A 230 1.53 6.45 19.55
N LEU A 231 0.86 6.80 18.45
CA LEU A 231 -0.10 7.90 18.39
C LEU A 231 -1.39 7.63 19.19
N VAL A 232 -1.86 6.38 19.19
CA VAL A 232 -3.01 5.90 19.99
C VAL A 232 -2.59 5.54 21.42
N GLY A 233 -1.28 5.35 21.63
CA GLY A 233 -0.69 4.87 22.88
C GLY A 233 -0.92 3.37 23.12
N GLY A 234 -1.05 2.56 22.08
CA GLY A 234 -1.09 1.10 22.17
C GLY A 234 0.25 0.48 22.61
N GLU A 235 0.33 -0.85 22.63
CA GLU A 235 1.55 -1.59 22.94
C GLU A 235 2.11 -2.24 21.68
N ALA A 236 3.24 -1.73 21.19
CA ALA A 236 3.96 -2.29 20.05
C ALA A 236 5.02 -3.29 20.50
N THR A 237 4.98 -4.51 19.96
CA THR A 237 5.87 -5.61 20.31
C THR A 237 6.48 -6.23 19.05
N ASN A 238 7.81 -6.35 19.04
CA ASN A 238 8.53 -7.13 18.02
C ASN A 238 8.48 -8.62 18.38
N ILE A 239 7.95 -9.43 17.47
CA ILE A 239 7.89 -10.89 17.61
C ILE A 239 9.20 -11.48 17.08
N ASN A 240 10.25 -11.33 17.88
CA ASN A 240 11.56 -11.92 17.59
C ASN A 240 11.56 -13.45 17.86
N PRO A 241 12.60 -14.20 17.46
CA PRO A 241 12.67 -15.65 17.65
C PRO A 241 12.54 -16.15 19.09
N MET A 242 12.79 -15.30 20.10
CA MET A 242 12.63 -15.64 21.51
C MET A 242 11.21 -15.39 22.03
N HIS A 243 10.36 -14.69 21.26
CA HIS A 243 8.98 -14.44 21.63
C HIS A 243 8.16 -15.72 21.52
N VAL A 244 7.31 -16.00 22.51
CA VAL A 244 6.48 -17.23 22.56
C VAL A 244 5.53 -17.38 21.37
N ALA A 245 5.15 -16.26 20.75
CA ALA A 245 4.31 -16.25 19.56
C ALA A 245 5.10 -16.32 18.23
N SER A 246 6.42 -16.41 18.27
CA SER A 246 7.25 -16.47 17.06
C SER A 246 6.87 -17.67 16.20
N PRO A 247 6.73 -17.49 14.87
CA PRO A 247 6.69 -18.60 13.92
C PRO A 247 7.96 -19.46 14.03
N PRO A 248 7.88 -20.74 13.66
CA PRO A 248 9.06 -21.59 13.62
C PRO A 248 10.09 -21.09 12.57
N PRO A 249 11.38 -21.37 12.80
CA PRO A 249 12.44 -21.30 11.79
C PRO A 249 12.03 -21.88 10.44
N PHE A 250 12.47 -21.26 9.35
CA PHE A 250 12.24 -21.76 7.99
C PHE A 250 13.53 -22.31 7.41
N HIS A 251 13.48 -23.58 6.98
CA HIS A 251 14.59 -24.23 6.29
C HIS A 251 14.18 -24.70 4.91
N LYS A 252 14.82 -24.16 3.87
CA LYS A 252 14.55 -24.51 2.47
C LYS A 252 15.03 -25.94 2.22
N SER A 253 14.11 -26.80 1.80
CA SER A 253 14.44 -28.17 1.41
C SER A 253 15.21 -28.16 0.09
N ILE A 254 16.49 -28.51 0.14
CA ILE A 254 17.30 -28.76 -1.06
C ILE A 254 17.19 -30.25 -1.38
N GLN A 255 16.70 -30.55 -2.58
CA GLN A 255 16.58 -31.92 -3.07
C GLN A 255 17.97 -32.55 -3.23
N PRO A 256 18.20 -33.74 -2.65
CA PRO A 256 19.46 -34.43 -2.84
C PRO A 256 19.69 -34.78 -4.31
N VAL A 257 20.91 -34.58 -4.80
CA VAL A 257 21.35 -35.10 -6.10
C VAL A 257 22.05 -36.42 -5.87
N TYR A 258 21.69 -37.43 -6.66
CA TYR A 258 22.22 -38.78 -6.55
C TYR A 258 23.09 -39.15 -7.76
N ASP A 259 24.18 -39.87 -7.50
CA ASP A 259 25.02 -40.49 -8.51
C ASP A 259 24.34 -41.72 -9.12
N ARG A 260 24.95 -42.29 -10.17
CA ARG A 260 24.45 -43.50 -10.86
C ARG A 260 24.33 -44.72 -9.95
N ASP A 261 25.07 -44.75 -8.84
CA ASP A 261 25.04 -45.81 -7.84
C ASP A 261 23.93 -45.60 -6.78
N GLY A 262 23.14 -44.53 -6.91
CA GLY A 262 22.07 -44.18 -5.97
C GLY A 262 22.58 -43.51 -4.68
N SER A 263 23.87 -43.22 -4.56
CA SER A 263 24.42 -42.48 -3.43
C SER A 263 24.29 -40.97 -3.65
N GLU A 264 24.03 -40.19 -2.59
CA GLU A 264 23.97 -38.73 -2.71
C GLU A 264 25.37 -38.17 -2.97
N THR A 265 25.49 -37.33 -4.01
CA THR A 265 26.77 -36.77 -4.45
C THR A 265 27.43 -35.95 -3.34
N PRO A 266 28.78 -35.92 -3.27
CA PRO A 266 29.50 -35.06 -2.32
C PRO A 266 29.07 -33.59 -2.43
N GLU A 267 28.86 -33.08 -3.64
CA GLU A 267 28.45 -31.70 -3.91
C GLU A 267 27.06 -31.41 -3.33
N SER A 268 26.11 -32.35 -3.47
CA SER A 268 24.76 -32.23 -2.88
C SER A 268 24.83 -32.13 -1.36
N LYS A 269 25.62 -32.99 -0.72
CA LYS A 269 25.81 -32.97 0.74
C LYS A 269 26.40 -31.65 1.21
N MET A 270 27.44 -31.16 0.52
CA MET A 270 28.06 -29.87 0.84
C MET A 270 27.07 -28.72 0.67
N ALA A 271 26.36 -28.64 -0.46
CA ALA A 271 25.37 -27.58 -0.71
C ALA A 271 24.26 -27.55 0.37
N ARG A 272 23.78 -28.72 0.81
CA ARG A 272 22.79 -28.83 1.89
C ARG A 272 23.34 -28.36 3.24
N GLN A 273 24.59 -28.70 3.54
CA GLN A 273 25.26 -28.25 4.78
C GLN A 273 25.51 -26.74 4.77
N GLU A 274 25.97 -26.18 3.65
CA GLU A 274 26.17 -24.74 3.47
C GLU A 274 24.86 -23.99 3.60
N ARG A 275 23.78 -24.50 2.99
CA ARG A 275 22.44 -23.93 3.14
C ARG A 275 21.99 -23.86 4.59
N LYS A 276 22.10 -24.98 5.31
CA LYS A 276 21.71 -25.05 6.72
C LYS A 276 22.51 -24.06 7.57
N ARG A 277 23.80 -23.90 7.26
CA ARG A 277 24.68 -22.93 7.93
C ARG A 277 24.22 -21.49 7.66
N ALA A 278 23.99 -21.13 6.39
CA ALA A 278 23.53 -19.80 6.01
C ALA A 278 22.19 -19.44 6.67
N GLU A 279 21.21 -20.36 6.67
CA GLU A 279 19.92 -20.14 7.33
C GLU A 279 20.05 -19.97 8.84
N SER A 280 20.89 -20.79 9.48
CA SER A 280 21.18 -20.65 10.91
C SER A 280 21.87 -19.32 11.21
N GLU A 281 22.79 -18.87 10.36
CA GLU A 281 23.43 -17.57 10.48
C GLU A 281 22.41 -16.43 10.36
N TRP A 282 21.53 -16.46 9.35
CA TRP A 282 20.47 -15.47 9.15
C TRP A 282 19.52 -15.37 10.34
N GLU A 283 19.13 -16.52 10.90
CA GLU A 283 18.19 -16.56 12.03
C GLU A 283 18.76 -15.95 13.30
N ASN A 284 20.07 -16.12 13.53
CA ASN A 284 20.76 -15.68 14.74
C ASN A 284 21.30 -14.23 14.66
N ARG A 285 20.90 -13.44 13.66
CA ARG A 285 21.28 -12.02 13.56
C ARG A 285 20.41 -11.14 14.45
N GLU A 286 20.65 -11.18 15.76
CA GLU A 286 19.82 -10.44 16.75
C GLU A 286 19.69 -8.95 16.44
N GLN A 287 20.76 -8.34 15.95
CA GLN A 287 20.84 -6.93 15.57
C GLN A 287 19.86 -6.54 14.45
N SER A 288 19.42 -7.52 13.64
CA SER A 288 18.55 -7.27 12.49
C SER A 288 17.10 -7.70 12.69
N TRP A 289 16.79 -8.36 13.81
CA TRP A 289 15.43 -8.83 14.10
C TRP A 289 14.41 -7.69 14.09
N TYR A 290 14.80 -6.50 14.55
CA TYR A 290 13.96 -5.31 14.54
C TYR A 290 13.42 -4.97 13.13
N TYR A 291 14.20 -5.22 12.08
CA TYR A 291 13.86 -4.76 10.74
C TYR A 291 12.83 -5.64 10.04
N THR A 292 13.00 -6.95 10.09
CA THR A 292 12.24 -7.87 9.21
C THR A 292 11.44 -8.91 9.97
N ARG A 293 11.53 -8.97 11.31
CA ARG A 293 10.65 -9.83 12.12
C ARG A 293 9.28 -9.18 12.29
N PRO A 294 8.22 -9.97 12.53
CA PRO A 294 6.87 -9.45 12.68
C PRO A 294 6.73 -8.44 13.82
N TRP A 295 5.78 -7.53 13.68
CA TRP A 295 5.41 -6.55 14.70
C TRP A 295 3.92 -6.63 15.00
N VAL A 296 3.56 -6.40 16.25
CA VAL A 296 2.16 -6.40 16.71
C VAL A 296 1.90 -5.13 17.49
N CYS A 297 0.82 -4.41 17.17
CA CYS A 297 0.29 -3.35 18.02
C CYS A 297 -1.01 -3.82 18.67
N ASP A 298 -1.06 -3.80 19.99
CA ASP A 298 -2.26 -4.09 20.80
C ASP A 298 -2.88 -2.82 21.37
N VAL A 299 -4.13 -2.52 20.97
CA VAL A 299 -4.96 -1.47 21.57
C VAL A 299 -6.00 -2.13 22.47
N LYS A 300 -5.63 -2.31 23.74
CA LYS A 300 -6.36 -3.10 24.75
C LYS A 300 -7.79 -2.60 24.99
N GLU A 301 -8.03 -1.31 24.87
CA GLU A 301 -9.34 -0.69 25.06
C GLU A 301 -10.41 -1.25 24.11
N TYR A 302 -9.98 -1.80 22.97
CA TYR A 302 -10.84 -2.39 21.95
C TYR A 302 -10.55 -3.87 21.68
N ASN A 303 -9.54 -4.48 22.32
CA ASN A 303 -8.93 -5.73 21.86
C ASN A 303 -8.58 -5.69 20.36
N PHE A 304 -8.24 -4.49 19.86
CA PHE A 304 -7.88 -4.27 18.47
C PHE A 304 -6.41 -4.62 18.27
N THR A 305 -6.12 -5.38 17.22
CA THR A 305 -4.77 -5.89 16.96
C THR A 305 -4.33 -5.59 15.53
N LEU A 306 -3.22 -4.86 15.36
CA LEU A 306 -2.51 -4.72 14.09
C LEU A 306 -1.32 -5.67 14.07
N ILE A 307 -1.12 -6.38 12.97
CA ILE A 307 -0.06 -7.38 12.81
C ILE A 307 0.65 -7.11 11.51
N ASN A 308 1.95 -6.85 11.55
CA ASN A 308 2.79 -6.69 10.37
C ASN A 308 3.67 -7.92 10.15
N THR A 309 3.77 -8.35 8.90
CA THR A 309 4.76 -9.32 8.42
C THR A 309 5.51 -8.76 7.22
N PHE A 310 6.84 -8.92 7.24
CA PHE A 310 7.73 -8.44 6.21
C PHE A 310 7.80 -9.41 5.01
N THR A 311 7.97 -8.90 3.78
CA THR A 311 8.10 -9.62 2.50
C THR A 311 9.16 -8.96 1.61
N TRP A 312 9.75 -9.73 0.69
CA TRP A 312 10.88 -9.30 -0.16
C TRP A 312 10.48 -8.89 -1.59
N GLY A 313 9.19 -8.75 -1.87
CA GLY A 313 8.69 -8.58 -3.24
C GLY A 313 7.81 -9.76 -3.69
N MET A 314 7.30 -9.67 -4.93
CA MET A 314 6.48 -10.69 -5.59
C MET A 314 7.31 -11.78 -6.26
N GLU A 315 8.62 -11.64 -6.35
CA GLU A 315 9.54 -12.63 -6.92
C GLU A 315 10.43 -13.28 -5.86
N ASP A 316 11.10 -14.38 -6.23
CA ASP A 316 12.16 -14.95 -5.40
C ASP A 316 13.39 -14.04 -5.45
N MET A 317 13.56 -13.23 -4.40
CA MET A 317 14.66 -12.27 -4.30
C MET A 317 15.83 -12.78 -3.42
N GLU A 318 15.91 -14.09 -3.16
CA GLU A 318 16.99 -14.66 -2.33
C GLU A 318 18.37 -14.31 -2.87
N ILE A 319 18.59 -14.51 -4.17
CA ILE A 319 19.89 -14.25 -4.81
C ILE A 319 20.32 -12.78 -4.63
N VAL A 320 19.35 -11.85 -4.64
CA VAL A 320 19.61 -10.42 -4.53
C VAL A 320 19.92 -10.02 -3.08
N PHE A 321 19.16 -10.56 -2.12
CA PHE A 321 19.17 -10.07 -0.74
C PHE A 321 19.85 -10.97 0.28
N GLN A 322 20.24 -12.21 -0.05
CA GLN A 322 20.85 -13.16 0.90
C GLN A 322 22.11 -12.66 1.61
N THR A 323 22.77 -11.64 1.03
CA THR A 323 23.97 -10.99 1.58
C THR A 323 23.66 -9.79 2.47
N GLU A 324 22.43 -9.30 2.49
CA GLU A 324 22.02 -8.17 3.35
C GLU A 324 21.93 -8.65 4.81
N ASP A 325 22.37 -7.82 5.76
CA ASP A 325 22.43 -8.20 7.19
C ASP A 325 21.06 -8.47 7.81
N PHE A 326 20.01 -7.90 7.24
CA PHE A 326 18.62 -8.07 7.66
C PHE A 326 17.86 -9.13 6.86
N PHE A 327 18.53 -9.85 5.95
CA PHE A 327 17.89 -10.95 5.24
C PHE A 327 17.66 -12.17 6.15
N HIS A 328 16.50 -12.79 5.98
CA HIS A 328 16.21 -14.14 6.46
C HIS A 328 15.17 -14.81 5.55
N ALA A 329 15.30 -16.12 5.42
CA ALA A 329 14.40 -16.95 4.63
C ALA A 329 13.00 -17.08 5.29
N PRO A 330 11.95 -17.45 4.53
CA PRO A 330 11.92 -17.61 3.08
C PRO A 330 11.99 -16.28 2.31
N SER A 331 12.35 -16.35 1.03
CA SER A 331 12.47 -15.20 0.13
C SER A 331 11.19 -14.93 -0.66
N THR A 332 10.42 -15.95 -1.02
CA THR A 332 9.20 -15.75 -1.82
C THR A 332 8.04 -15.24 -0.96
N TRP A 333 7.18 -14.41 -1.55
CA TRP A 333 6.01 -13.86 -0.86
C TRP A 333 5.12 -14.97 -0.25
N LEU A 334 4.79 -15.99 -1.04
CA LEU A 334 3.87 -17.07 -0.63
C LEU A 334 4.47 -17.97 0.45
N GLU A 335 5.75 -18.31 0.38
CA GLU A 335 6.38 -19.08 1.45
C GLU A 335 6.38 -18.27 2.75
N ARG A 336 6.63 -16.94 2.69
CA ARG A 336 6.55 -16.10 3.89
C ARG A 336 5.14 -16.03 4.45
N PHE A 337 4.15 -15.93 3.59
CA PHE A 337 2.76 -15.97 4.02
C PHE A 337 2.42 -17.26 4.77
N HIS A 338 2.71 -18.42 4.17
CA HIS A 338 2.38 -19.73 4.75
C HIS A 338 3.25 -20.13 5.94
N HIS A 339 4.53 -19.77 5.96
CA HIS A 339 5.47 -20.17 7.02
C HIS A 339 5.64 -19.14 8.13
N ILE A 340 5.32 -17.87 7.89
CA ILE A 340 5.48 -16.79 8.87
C ILE A 340 4.11 -16.23 9.25
N ALA A 341 3.34 -15.69 8.30
CA ALA A 341 2.12 -14.96 8.63
C ALA A 341 1.03 -15.87 9.24
N LEU A 342 0.74 -17.02 8.63
CA LEU A 342 -0.31 -17.90 9.15
C LEU A 342 0.01 -18.51 10.53
N PRO A 343 1.22 -19.07 10.77
CA PRO A 343 1.57 -19.54 12.10
C PRO A 343 1.59 -18.42 13.14
N LEU A 344 2.03 -17.21 12.77
CA LEU A 344 2.02 -16.04 13.65
C LEU A 344 0.61 -15.73 14.15
N LEU A 345 -0.38 -15.70 13.25
CA LEU A 345 -1.77 -15.41 13.64
C LEU A 345 -2.30 -16.43 14.65
N HIS A 346 -2.05 -17.73 14.42
CA HIS A 346 -2.46 -18.79 15.32
C HIS A 346 -1.78 -18.68 16.70
N ASN A 347 -0.47 -18.43 16.70
CA ASN A 347 0.32 -18.30 17.92
C ASN A 347 -0.09 -17.06 18.73
N LEU A 348 -0.34 -15.92 18.06
CA LEU A 348 -0.83 -14.70 18.70
C LEU A 348 -2.24 -14.85 19.25
N ALA A 349 -3.14 -15.53 18.53
CA ALA A 349 -4.48 -15.82 19.01
C ALA A 349 -4.45 -16.61 20.34
N THR A 350 -3.52 -17.56 20.44
CA THR A 350 -3.30 -18.34 21.67
C THR A 350 -2.64 -17.49 22.76
N TYR A 351 -1.55 -16.79 22.43
CA TYR A 351 -0.78 -15.98 23.37
C TYR A 351 -1.61 -14.86 24.04
N LEU A 352 -2.46 -14.18 23.25
CA LEU A 352 -3.31 -13.09 23.73
C LEU A 352 -4.67 -13.58 24.25
N GLY A 353 -5.01 -14.86 24.09
CA GLY A 353 -6.33 -15.40 24.43
C GLY A 353 -7.46 -14.82 23.57
N ARG A 354 -7.18 -14.55 22.28
CA ARG A 354 -8.06 -13.83 21.35
C ARG A 354 -8.23 -14.62 20.05
N PRO A 355 -9.22 -15.52 19.95
CA PRO A 355 -9.38 -16.40 18.78
C PRO A 355 -9.70 -15.63 17.48
N HIS A 356 -10.24 -14.42 17.56
CA HIS A 356 -10.50 -13.56 16.41
C HIS A 356 -9.22 -13.11 15.68
N ILE A 357 -8.04 -13.20 16.30
CA ILE A 357 -6.76 -12.88 15.63
C ILE A 357 -6.48 -13.82 14.47
N ALA A 358 -6.90 -15.09 14.56
CA ALA A 358 -6.73 -16.06 13.49
C ALA A 358 -7.55 -15.72 12.23
N ASN A 359 -8.53 -14.82 12.32
CA ASN A 359 -9.42 -14.43 11.24
C ASN A 359 -9.43 -12.90 11.10
N PRO A 360 -8.50 -12.32 10.32
CA PRO A 360 -8.40 -10.88 10.14
C PRO A 360 -9.72 -10.26 9.65
N THR A 361 -10.05 -9.09 10.17
CA THR A 361 -11.17 -8.24 9.72
C THR A 361 -10.83 -7.53 8.42
N LEU A 362 -9.55 -7.18 8.24
CA LEU A 362 -9.01 -6.46 7.09
C LEU A 362 -7.60 -6.97 6.82
N ILE A 363 -7.23 -7.07 5.55
CA ILE A 363 -5.88 -7.45 5.11
C ILE A 363 -5.36 -6.35 4.19
N GLU A 364 -4.13 -5.90 4.41
CA GLU A 364 -3.41 -5.00 3.52
C GLU A 364 -2.20 -5.73 2.93
N ILE A 365 -2.03 -5.64 1.61
CA ILE A 365 -0.93 -6.26 0.86
C ILE A 365 -0.14 -5.16 0.15
N ALA A 366 1.19 -5.24 0.26
CA ALA A 366 2.13 -4.40 -0.48
C ALA A 366 3.33 -5.24 -0.96
N SER A 367 4.09 -4.71 -1.92
CA SER A 367 5.29 -5.39 -2.44
C SER A 367 6.25 -4.49 -3.24
N GLY A 368 5.77 -3.35 -3.75
CA GLY A 368 6.43 -2.71 -4.87
C GLY A 368 7.82 -2.08 -4.60
N TYR A 369 8.17 -1.70 -3.37
CA TYR A 369 9.53 -1.16 -3.10
C TYR A 369 10.61 -2.23 -3.33
N TRP A 370 10.46 -3.40 -2.72
CA TRP A 370 11.44 -4.49 -2.85
C TRP A 370 11.44 -5.13 -4.23
N ASP A 371 10.30 -5.12 -4.92
CA ASP A 371 10.24 -5.46 -6.35
C ASP A 371 11.13 -4.51 -7.17
N LEU A 372 10.95 -3.19 -7.04
CA LEU A 372 11.74 -2.22 -7.80
C LEU A 372 13.21 -2.24 -7.44
N ARG A 373 13.53 -2.35 -6.15
CA ARG A 373 14.92 -2.52 -5.70
C ARG A 373 15.50 -3.78 -6.34
N GLY A 374 14.83 -4.92 -6.22
CA GLY A 374 15.28 -6.20 -6.77
C GLY A 374 15.52 -6.15 -8.28
N MET A 375 14.57 -5.59 -9.03
CA MET A 375 14.69 -5.41 -10.48
C MET A 375 15.87 -4.51 -10.85
N THR A 376 16.10 -3.43 -10.09
CA THR A 376 17.22 -2.51 -10.33
C THR A 376 18.56 -3.14 -10.00
N GLU A 377 18.68 -3.86 -8.89
CA GLU A 377 19.89 -4.59 -8.55
C GLU A 377 20.21 -5.68 -9.59
N GLN A 378 19.19 -6.39 -10.08
CA GLN A 378 19.35 -7.36 -11.17
C GLN A 378 19.89 -6.72 -12.46
N ASP A 379 19.46 -5.49 -12.79
CA ASP A 379 19.97 -4.77 -13.96
C ASP A 379 21.45 -4.40 -13.81
N PHE A 380 21.85 -3.95 -12.63
CA PHE A 380 23.26 -3.69 -12.34
C PHE A 380 24.11 -4.95 -12.40
N ILE A 381 23.63 -6.06 -11.82
CA ILE A 381 24.31 -7.36 -11.87
C ILE A 381 24.44 -7.83 -13.33
N ALA A 382 23.37 -7.73 -14.13
CA ALA A 382 23.39 -8.09 -15.54
C ALA A 382 24.36 -7.23 -16.38
N ALA A 383 24.56 -5.97 -15.98
CA ALA A 383 25.52 -5.06 -16.59
C ALA A 383 26.96 -5.24 -16.05
N GLY A 384 27.21 -6.23 -15.18
CA GLY A 384 28.55 -6.55 -14.68
C GLY A 384 29.02 -5.68 -13.49
N TYR A 385 28.12 -4.94 -12.85
CA TYR A 385 28.44 -4.18 -11.64
C TYR A 385 28.30 -5.03 -10.38
N SER A 386 29.20 -4.79 -9.42
CA SER A 386 29.09 -5.30 -8.05
C SER A 386 28.65 -4.17 -7.10
N LYS A 387 28.16 -4.54 -5.91
CA LYS A 387 27.82 -3.57 -4.85
C LYS A 387 29.10 -2.88 -4.33
N PRO A 388 29.05 -1.58 -3.98
CA PRO A 388 27.93 -0.66 -4.12
C PRO A 388 27.73 -0.22 -5.58
N TYR A 389 26.46 -0.10 -6.00
CA TYR A 389 26.13 0.28 -7.38
C TYR A 389 26.38 1.79 -7.63
N PRO A 390 26.68 2.19 -8.87
CA PRO A 390 26.90 3.59 -9.22
C PRO A 390 25.68 4.48 -8.96
N LYS A 391 25.93 5.68 -8.39
CA LYS A 391 24.90 6.70 -8.11
C LYS A 391 24.46 7.50 -9.34
N ASP A 392 25.28 7.54 -10.39
CA ASP A 392 25.00 8.33 -11.60
C ASP A 392 24.75 7.46 -12.84
N SER A 393 24.24 6.24 -12.65
CA SER A 393 23.98 5.32 -13.76
C SER A 393 22.54 5.41 -14.26
N ASP A 394 22.38 5.53 -15.58
CA ASP A 394 21.09 5.49 -16.27
C ASP A 394 20.41 4.11 -16.21
N ILE A 395 21.15 3.05 -15.84
CA ILE A 395 20.64 1.66 -15.76
C ILE A 395 19.41 1.60 -14.84
N ALA A 396 19.47 2.26 -13.69
CA ALA A 396 18.37 2.31 -12.75
C ALA A 396 17.11 2.95 -13.36
N PHE A 397 17.27 3.96 -14.21
CA PHE A 397 16.17 4.77 -14.72
C PHE A 397 15.50 4.20 -15.98
N GLY A 398 16.07 3.14 -16.56
CA GLY A 398 15.49 2.42 -17.70
C GLY A 398 14.13 1.78 -17.38
N PRO A 399 13.37 1.37 -18.41
CA PRO A 399 12.06 0.74 -18.22
C PRO A 399 12.18 -0.59 -17.47
N ILE A 400 11.11 -0.99 -16.76
CA ILE A 400 11.03 -2.29 -16.04
C ILE A 400 11.15 -3.46 -17.03
N GLY A 401 10.50 -3.33 -18.18
CA GLY A 401 10.55 -4.30 -19.27
C GLY A 401 9.37 -5.27 -19.25
N ARG A 402 8.77 -5.50 -20.42
CA ARG A 402 7.51 -6.23 -20.59
C ARG A 402 7.52 -7.65 -19.98
N GLN A 403 8.62 -8.38 -20.06
CA GLN A 403 8.70 -9.74 -19.50
C GLN A 403 8.60 -9.74 -17.98
N ARG A 404 9.30 -8.79 -17.30
CA ARG A 404 9.22 -8.63 -15.85
C ARG A 404 7.85 -8.16 -15.42
N GLU A 405 7.27 -7.20 -16.13
CA GLU A 405 5.89 -6.73 -15.89
C GLU A 405 4.88 -7.90 -15.94
N LEU A 406 4.94 -8.75 -16.98
CA LEU A 406 4.06 -9.92 -17.11
C LEU A 406 4.27 -10.94 -15.98
N LYS A 407 5.53 -11.20 -15.61
CA LYS A 407 5.86 -12.09 -14.50
C LYS A 407 5.34 -11.55 -13.16
N TRP A 408 5.53 -10.26 -12.92
CA TRP A 408 5.06 -9.58 -11.73
C TRP A 408 3.53 -9.64 -11.62
N VAL A 409 2.79 -9.36 -12.71
CA VAL A 409 1.32 -9.49 -12.75
C VAL A 409 0.87 -10.90 -12.38
N LYS A 410 1.48 -11.93 -12.97
CA LYS A 410 1.17 -13.33 -12.67
C LYS A 410 1.36 -13.65 -11.18
N ASN A 411 2.44 -13.15 -10.58
CA ASN A 411 2.73 -13.39 -9.17
C ASN A 411 1.76 -12.63 -8.25
N VAL A 412 1.43 -11.38 -8.56
CA VAL A 412 0.42 -10.61 -7.82
C VAL A 412 -0.94 -11.30 -7.85
N GLN A 413 -1.39 -11.72 -9.03
CA GLN A 413 -2.65 -12.46 -9.17
C GLN A 413 -2.63 -13.73 -8.33
N LYS A 414 -1.54 -14.49 -8.36
CA LYS A 414 -1.37 -15.70 -7.55
C LYS A 414 -1.46 -15.39 -6.05
N VAL A 415 -0.75 -14.35 -5.59
CA VAL A 415 -0.73 -13.91 -4.18
C VAL A 415 -2.13 -13.49 -3.71
N VAL A 416 -2.78 -12.59 -4.44
CA VAL A 416 -4.11 -12.07 -4.05
C VAL A 416 -5.15 -13.19 -4.03
N LYS A 417 -5.11 -14.11 -5.00
CA LYS A 417 -5.95 -15.31 -5.03
C LYS A 417 -5.69 -16.24 -3.85
N ASP A 418 -4.43 -16.48 -3.51
CA ASP A 418 -4.08 -17.39 -2.40
C ASP A 418 -4.52 -16.81 -1.05
N VAL A 419 -4.27 -15.52 -0.79
CA VAL A 419 -4.74 -14.82 0.41
C VAL A 419 -6.27 -14.89 0.51
N ALA A 420 -6.98 -14.68 -0.59
CA ALA A 420 -8.43 -14.73 -0.62
C ALA A 420 -8.98 -16.12 -0.29
N ARG A 421 -8.34 -17.20 -0.78
CA ARG A 421 -8.69 -18.59 -0.45
C ARG A 421 -8.45 -18.90 1.01
N THR A 422 -7.27 -18.52 1.52
CA THR A 422 -6.86 -18.77 2.90
C THR A 422 -7.82 -18.14 3.89
N PHE A 423 -8.22 -16.89 3.66
CA PHE A 423 -9.19 -16.19 4.49
C PHE A 423 -10.58 -16.20 3.83
N SER A 424 -11.18 -17.38 3.81
CA SER A 424 -12.59 -17.56 3.45
C SER A 424 -13.49 -17.13 4.62
N GLY A 425 -14.66 -16.56 4.30
CA GLY A 425 -15.66 -16.28 5.33
C GLY A 425 -16.64 -17.45 5.52
N PRO A 426 -17.66 -17.28 6.38
CA PRO A 426 -18.63 -18.33 6.69
C PRO A 426 -19.37 -18.90 5.47
N ASN A 427 -19.57 -18.07 4.44
CA ASN A 427 -20.32 -18.39 3.23
C ASN A 427 -19.38 -18.58 2.02
N GLY A 428 -18.15 -19.06 2.26
CA GLY A 428 -17.14 -19.32 1.24
C GLY A 428 -16.20 -18.14 0.96
N ILE A 429 -15.40 -18.26 -0.10
CA ILE A 429 -14.29 -17.34 -0.41
C ILE A 429 -14.79 -15.90 -0.54
N ARG A 430 -15.80 -15.60 -1.38
CA ARG A 430 -16.39 -14.25 -1.52
C ARG A 430 -16.76 -13.59 -0.19
N SER A 431 -17.11 -14.36 0.83
CA SER A 431 -17.55 -13.82 2.12
C SER A 431 -16.43 -13.41 3.07
N GLY A 432 -15.16 -13.67 2.72
CA GLY A 432 -13.99 -13.35 3.55
C GLY A 432 -13.73 -11.84 3.75
N PRO A 433 -12.67 -11.45 4.48
CA PRO A 433 -12.37 -10.04 4.74
C PRO A 433 -11.98 -9.29 3.47
N PRO A 434 -12.13 -7.95 3.43
CA PRO A 434 -11.57 -7.13 2.37
C PRO A 434 -10.05 -7.22 2.34
N ILE A 435 -9.50 -7.04 1.13
CA ILE A 435 -8.07 -7.03 0.83
C ILE A 435 -7.77 -5.66 0.21
N LEU A 436 -6.93 -4.89 0.89
CA LEU A 436 -6.42 -3.62 0.41
C LEU A 436 -5.09 -3.87 -0.31
N TRP A 437 -4.98 -3.38 -1.53
CA TRP A 437 -3.71 -3.23 -2.21
C TRP A 437 -3.15 -1.84 -1.92
N ARG A 438 -2.06 -1.77 -1.14
CA ARG A 438 -1.43 -0.49 -0.82
C ARG A 438 -0.63 0.01 -2.01
N THR A 439 -1.00 1.19 -2.52
CA THR A 439 -0.27 1.89 -3.59
C THR A 439 1.12 2.31 -3.14
N MET A 440 2.08 2.32 -4.06
CA MET A 440 3.46 2.64 -3.70
C MET A 440 3.59 4.11 -3.26
N HIS A 441 4.33 4.36 -2.18
CA HIS A 441 4.68 5.71 -1.79
C HIS A 441 5.66 6.32 -2.79
N HIS A 442 5.52 7.61 -3.05
CA HIS A 442 6.54 8.37 -3.76
C HIS A 442 7.78 8.47 -2.87
N VAL A 443 8.85 7.80 -3.27
CA VAL A 443 10.15 7.81 -2.58
C VAL A 443 10.88 9.13 -2.82
N LYS A 444 11.91 9.48 -2.05
CA LYS A 444 12.87 10.50 -2.49
C LYS A 444 13.70 9.96 -3.65
N ARG A 445 14.25 10.86 -4.47
CA ARG A 445 15.17 10.49 -5.57
C ARG A 445 16.27 9.56 -5.06
N ASN A 446 16.29 8.33 -5.57
CA ASN A 446 17.31 7.35 -5.30
C ASN A 446 17.41 6.36 -6.47
N ASN A 447 18.51 5.60 -6.54
CA ASN A 447 18.77 4.66 -7.64
C ASN A 447 18.17 3.27 -7.44
N TYR A 448 17.75 2.92 -6.23
CA TYR A 448 17.15 1.60 -5.98
C TYR A 448 15.70 1.55 -6.46
N THR A 449 14.96 2.66 -6.29
CA THR A 449 13.55 2.78 -6.67
C THR A 449 13.29 4.10 -7.40
N PRO A 450 13.80 4.25 -8.63
CA PRO A 450 13.68 5.52 -9.34
C PRO A 450 12.24 5.81 -9.72
N TYR A 451 11.87 7.10 -9.70
CA TYR A 451 10.52 7.57 -10.04
C TYR A 451 10.02 7.06 -11.39
N SER A 452 10.92 6.92 -12.37
CA SER A 452 10.60 6.38 -13.70
C SER A 452 10.09 4.93 -13.67
N ARG A 453 10.30 4.19 -12.59
CA ARG A 453 9.77 2.84 -12.36
C ARG A 453 8.64 2.79 -11.33
N VAL A 454 8.63 3.70 -10.36
CA VAL A 454 7.55 3.82 -9.35
C VAL A 454 6.20 4.02 -10.03
N THR A 455 6.08 5.03 -10.90
CA THR A 455 4.80 5.36 -11.55
C THR A 455 4.31 4.24 -12.47
N PRO A 456 5.12 3.64 -13.37
CA PRO A 456 4.66 2.51 -14.18
C PRO A 456 4.28 1.28 -13.37
N LEU A 457 5.00 0.94 -12.30
CA LEU A 457 4.64 -0.23 -11.48
C LEU A 457 3.33 0.01 -10.70
N ASP A 458 3.10 1.21 -10.18
CA ASP A 458 1.82 1.56 -9.54
C ASP A 458 0.65 1.52 -10.55
N ALA A 459 0.86 2.05 -11.75
CA ALA A 459 -0.13 1.96 -12.84
C ALA A 459 -0.43 0.51 -13.22
N LEU A 460 0.60 -0.34 -13.31
CA LEU A 460 0.44 -1.77 -13.57
C LEU A 460 -0.33 -2.46 -12.45
N ALA A 461 0.00 -2.15 -11.19
CA ALA A 461 -0.68 -2.68 -10.02
C ALA A 461 -2.17 -2.35 -10.03
N ARG A 462 -2.52 -1.07 -10.26
CA ARG A 462 -3.91 -0.60 -10.37
C ARG A 462 -4.67 -1.32 -11.49
N LYS A 463 -4.03 -1.49 -12.65
CA LYS A 463 -4.59 -2.26 -13.76
C LYS A 463 -4.85 -3.71 -13.35
N THR A 464 -3.90 -4.37 -12.69
CA THR A 464 -4.06 -5.75 -12.22
C THR A 464 -5.19 -5.88 -11.20
N MET A 465 -5.30 -4.96 -10.24
CA MET A 465 -6.40 -4.95 -9.27
C MET A 465 -7.74 -4.77 -9.98
N HIS A 466 -7.81 -3.86 -10.96
CA HIS A 466 -9.01 -3.65 -11.76
C HIS A 466 -9.41 -4.90 -12.55
N GLU A 467 -8.46 -5.57 -13.20
CA GLU A 467 -8.72 -6.81 -13.96
C GLU A 467 -9.21 -7.95 -13.06
N LEU A 468 -8.64 -8.11 -11.86
CA LEU A 468 -9.12 -9.08 -10.87
C LEU A 468 -10.56 -8.79 -10.43
N ARG A 469 -10.92 -7.53 -10.22
CA ARG A 469 -12.30 -7.12 -9.89
C ARG A 469 -13.26 -7.41 -11.04
N VAL A 470 -12.87 -7.08 -12.27
CA VAL A 470 -13.68 -7.32 -13.49
C VAL A 470 -13.88 -8.81 -13.74
N SER A 471 -12.83 -9.63 -13.63
CA SER A 471 -12.92 -11.09 -13.72
C SER A 471 -13.86 -11.66 -12.66
N SER A 472 -13.78 -11.18 -11.41
CA SER A 472 -14.69 -11.64 -10.35
C SER A 472 -16.17 -11.29 -10.58
N LEU A 473 -16.48 -10.17 -11.27
CA LEU A 473 -17.84 -9.88 -11.71
C LEU A 473 -18.29 -10.84 -12.81
N ALA A 474 -17.37 -11.16 -13.73
CA ALA A 474 -17.61 -12.09 -14.82
C ALA A 474 -17.88 -13.52 -14.34
N THR A 475 -17.47 -13.90 -13.12
CA THR A 475 -17.77 -15.21 -12.52
C THR A 475 -18.96 -15.18 -11.55
N HIS A 476 -19.53 -14.01 -11.24
CA HIS A 476 -20.60 -13.89 -10.25
C HIS A 476 -21.94 -14.46 -10.79
N PRO A 477 -22.53 -15.51 -10.16
CA PRO A 477 -23.68 -16.24 -10.72
C PRO A 477 -24.93 -15.38 -10.96
N THR A 478 -25.30 -14.54 -9.99
CA THR A 478 -26.48 -13.68 -10.08
C THR A 478 -26.27 -12.50 -11.04
N PHE A 479 -25.08 -11.91 -11.08
CA PHE A 479 -24.76 -10.82 -12.02
C PHE A 479 -24.86 -11.31 -13.46
N LEU A 480 -24.21 -12.43 -13.80
CA LEU A 480 -24.23 -12.99 -15.15
C LEU A 480 -25.60 -13.45 -15.59
N SER A 481 -26.31 -14.19 -14.73
CA SER A 481 -27.66 -14.67 -15.04
C SER A 481 -28.58 -13.48 -15.35
N SER A 482 -28.50 -12.43 -14.53
CA SER A 482 -29.30 -11.21 -14.72
C SER A 482 -28.89 -10.40 -15.96
N MET A 483 -27.58 -10.29 -16.23
CA MET A 483 -27.02 -9.57 -17.38
C MET A 483 -27.37 -10.24 -18.71
N LEU A 484 -27.28 -11.58 -18.78
CA LEU A 484 -27.49 -12.34 -20.02
C LEU A 484 -28.96 -12.63 -20.32
N GLN A 485 -29.82 -12.74 -19.31
CA GLN A 485 -31.20 -13.21 -19.51
C GLN A 485 -32.24 -12.08 -19.64
N SER A 486 -31.90 -10.81 -19.38
CA SER A 486 -32.92 -9.75 -19.46
C SER A 486 -32.42 -8.39 -19.98
N LEU A 487 -32.99 -7.95 -21.11
CA LEU A 487 -32.86 -6.60 -21.68
C LEU A 487 -33.16 -5.46 -20.68
N PRO A 488 -34.17 -5.57 -19.79
CA PRO A 488 -34.42 -4.58 -18.74
C PRO A 488 -33.30 -4.48 -17.70
N TYR A 489 -32.65 -5.60 -17.35
CA TYR A 489 -31.54 -5.58 -16.40
C TYR A 489 -30.26 -5.06 -17.05
N TYR A 490 -30.03 -5.31 -18.34
CA TYR A 490 -28.95 -4.63 -19.08
C TYR A 490 -29.10 -3.10 -19.05
N GLN A 491 -30.33 -2.59 -19.11
CA GLN A 491 -30.60 -1.15 -18.92
C GLN A 491 -30.37 -0.70 -17.47
N HIS A 492 -30.66 -1.54 -16.47
CA HIS A 492 -30.39 -1.26 -15.06
C HIS A 492 -28.89 -1.31 -14.72
N ALA A 493 -28.13 -2.24 -15.30
CA ALA A 493 -26.67 -2.32 -15.16
C ALA A 493 -25.97 -1.08 -15.72
N ARG A 494 -26.51 -0.46 -16.79
CA ARG A 494 -26.02 0.84 -17.31
C ARG A 494 -26.16 2.00 -16.32
N LYS A 495 -26.94 1.84 -15.24
CA LYS A 495 -27.00 2.81 -14.14
C LYS A 495 -25.72 2.81 -13.29
N TYR A 496 -25.06 1.66 -13.20
CA TYR A 496 -23.90 1.44 -12.33
C TYR A 496 -22.59 1.23 -13.10
N PHE A 497 -22.66 0.86 -14.38
CA PHE A 497 -21.51 0.54 -15.23
C PHE A 497 -21.53 1.32 -16.55
N SER A 498 -20.36 1.76 -17.00
CA SER A 498 -20.21 2.28 -18.37
C SER A 498 -20.39 1.17 -19.40
N ARG A 499 -20.67 1.54 -20.66
CA ARG A 499 -20.78 0.56 -21.75
C ARG A 499 -19.49 -0.21 -21.96
N GLU A 500 -18.37 0.50 -21.83
CA GLU A 500 -17.03 -0.03 -21.99
C GLU A 500 -16.72 -1.08 -20.90
N ALA A 501 -17.10 -0.82 -19.65
CA ALA A 501 -16.93 -1.76 -18.55
C ALA A 501 -17.76 -3.04 -18.75
N LEU A 502 -19.02 -2.92 -19.19
CA LEU A 502 -19.87 -4.08 -19.47
C LEU A 502 -19.32 -4.94 -20.61
N GLU A 503 -18.81 -4.31 -21.66
CA GLU A 503 -18.18 -5.00 -22.78
C GLU A 503 -16.87 -5.68 -22.39
N GLN A 504 -16.10 -5.06 -21.50
CA GLN A 504 -14.88 -5.66 -20.94
C GLN A 504 -15.21 -6.91 -20.12
N ILE A 505 -16.22 -6.86 -19.24
CA ILE A 505 -16.68 -8.02 -18.46
C ILE A 505 -17.09 -9.17 -19.40
N ARG A 506 -17.87 -8.87 -20.45
CA ARG A 506 -18.29 -9.86 -21.44
C ARG A 506 -17.09 -10.54 -22.12
N ARG A 507 -16.11 -9.75 -22.57
CA ARG A 507 -14.90 -10.28 -23.22
C ARG A 507 -14.04 -11.10 -22.29
N THR A 508 -13.88 -10.68 -21.03
CA THR A 508 -13.14 -11.45 -20.03
C THR A 508 -13.79 -12.80 -19.81
N LYS A 509 -15.12 -12.87 -19.72
CA LYS A 509 -15.86 -14.13 -19.64
C LYS A 509 -15.58 -15.04 -20.84
N GLU A 510 -15.70 -14.52 -22.06
CA GLU A 510 -15.44 -15.28 -23.29
C GLU A 510 -14.01 -15.81 -23.34
N GLN A 511 -13.04 -15.02 -22.88
CA GLN A 511 -11.64 -15.45 -22.78
C GLN A 511 -11.39 -16.50 -21.70
N GLU A 512 -12.08 -16.41 -20.56
CA GLU A 512 -11.99 -17.40 -19.49
C GLU A 512 -12.64 -18.74 -19.92
N GLU A 513 -13.78 -18.70 -20.61
CA GLU A 513 -14.47 -19.90 -21.17
C GLU A 513 -13.64 -20.61 -22.24
N ASP A 514 -12.89 -19.87 -23.07
CA ASP A 514 -11.97 -20.44 -24.07
C ASP A 514 -10.66 -20.96 -23.46
N SER A 515 -10.32 -20.56 -22.24
CA SER A 515 -9.10 -21.00 -21.56
C SER A 515 -9.34 -22.31 -20.81
N LEU A 516 -8.67 -23.39 -21.24
CA LEU A 516 -8.66 -24.70 -20.55
C LEU A 516 -8.06 -24.66 -19.12
N GLU A 517 -7.67 -23.48 -18.62
CA GLU A 517 -7.07 -23.22 -17.30
C GLU A 517 -7.89 -22.21 -16.45
N GLY A 518 -9.15 -21.93 -16.83
CA GLY A 518 -10.02 -20.99 -16.12
C GLY A 518 -10.28 -21.38 -14.66
N ASP A 519 -9.86 -20.54 -13.73
CA ASP A 519 -10.13 -20.68 -12.30
C ASP A 519 -11.53 -20.11 -12.00
N GLU A 520 -12.56 -20.96 -12.09
CA GLU A 520 -13.99 -20.62 -11.88
C GLU A 520 -14.33 -20.19 -10.43
N THR A 521 -13.33 -20.08 -9.55
CA THR A 521 -13.52 -19.71 -8.16
C THR A 521 -14.05 -18.27 -8.04
N ASP A 522 -15.22 -18.09 -7.43
CA ASP A 522 -15.71 -16.76 -7.07
C ASP A 522 -14.98 -16.20 -5.84
N TYR A 523 -13.95 -15.42 -6.11
CA TYR A 523 -13.14 -14.78 -5.07
C TYR A 523 -13.84 -13.63 -4.35
N GLY A 524 -14.85 -13.04 -4.98
CA GLY A 524 -15.47 -11.81 -4.53
C GLY A 524 -14.61 -10.56 -4.63
N PHE A 525 -13.67 -10.50 -5.59
CA PHE A 525 -12.76 -9.34 -5.69
C PHE A 525 -13.47 -8.04 -6.03
N ASP A 526 -14.57 -8.09 -6.77
CA ASP A 526 -15.43 -6.95 -7.05
C ASP A 526 -15.87 -6.19 -5.79
N GLU A 527 -16.09 -6.92 -4.68
CA GLU A 527 -16.50 -6.38 -3.38
C GLU A 527 -15.38 -6.32 -2.33
N ARG A 528 -14.41 -7.27 -2.40
CA ARG A 528 -13.36 -7.44 -1.39
C ARG A 528 -12.07 -6.72 -1.72
N LEU A 529 -11.71 -6.61 -3.01
CA LEU A 529 -10.42 -6.08 -3.42
C LEU A 529 -10.53 -4.58 -3.65
N ARG A 530 -9.78 -3.80 -2.87
CA ARG A 530 -9.75 -2.35 -2.95
C ARG A 530 -8.31 -1.87 -3.08
N VAL A 531 -8.15 -0.69 -3.65
CA VAL A 531 -6.85 -0.01 -3.70
C VAL A 531 -6.80 0.97 -2.54
N ASP A 532 -5.77 0.94 -1.71
CA ASP A 532 -5.47 1.99 -0.75
C ASP A 532 -4.65 3.07 -1.47
N GLU A 533 -5.13 4.32 -1.44
CA GLU A 533 -4.57 5.47 -2.14
C GLU A 533 -3.42 6.17 -1.40
N ILE A 534 -2.97 5.67 -0.24
CA ILE A 534 -1.97 6.35 0.60
C ILE A 534 -0.76 6.86 -0.18
N GLY A 535 -0.25 6.08 -1.14
CA GLY A 535 0.88 6.46 -1.97
C GLY A 535 0.61 7.71 -2.83
N LYS A 536 -0.59 7.80 -3.40
CA LYS A 536 -1.07 8.95 -4.17
C LYS A 536 -1.41 10.14 -3.27
N LEU A 537 -1.97 9.91 -2.09
CA LEU A 537 -2.32 10.98 -1.15
C LEU A 537 -1.09 11.72 -0.60
N LEU A 538 0.06 11.04 -0.59
CA LEU A 538 1.35 11.59 -0.17
C LEU A 538 2.24 12.04 -1.35
N GLU A 539 1.72 12.01 -2.57
CA GLU A 539 2.43 12.52 -3.75
C GLU A 539 2.72 14.03 -3.59
N GLY A 540 3.95 14.44 -3.88
CA GLY A 540 4.41 15.83 -3.68
C GLY A 540 4.76 16.18 -2.23
N GLN A 541 4.80 15.21 -1.32
CA GLN A 541 5.17 15.38 0.09
C GLN A 541 6.55 14.76 0.41
N GLU A 542 7.46 14.71 -0.58
CA GLU A 542 8.76 14.06 -0.43
C GLU A 542 9.65 14.73 0.62
N ASN A 543 9.39 16.00 0.95
CA ASN A 543 10.03 16.71 2.04
C ASN A 543 9.64 16.18 3.43
N HIS A 544 8.54 15.44 3.54
CA HIS A 544 8.06 14.80 4.76
C HIS A 544 8.37 13.30 4.81
N MET A 545 9.48 12.88 4.18
CA MET A 545 10.02 11.52 4.31
C MET A 545 11.17 11.51 5.32
N ARG A 546 11.17 10.54 6.25
CA ARG A 546 12.25 10.32 7.25
C ARG A 546 13.57 10.03 6.58
N ASP A 547 13.51 9.19 5.54
CA ASP A 547 14.64 8.79 4.72
C ASP A 547 14.22 8.83 3.25
N PHE A 548 14.81 7.97 2.41
CA PHE A 548 14.48 7.94 0.99
C PHE A 548 13.18 7.17 0.69
N LEU A 549 12.64 6.39 1.62
CA LEU A 549 11.49 5.51 1.41
C LEU A 549 10.34 5.82 2.37
N HIS A 550 10.64 6.07 3.64
CA HIS A 550 9.64 6.05 4.70
C HIS A 550 9.08 7.44 5.02
N PRO A 551 7.75 7.62 5.08
CA PRO A 551 7.15 8.89 5.44
C PRO A 551 7.31 9.19 6.92
N GLU A 552 7.34 10.46 7.28
CA GLU A 552 7.27 10.92 8.68
C GLU A 552 5.96 10.49 9.34
N VAL A 553 5.94 10.50 10.67
CA VAL A 553 4.72 10.19 11.45
C VAL A 553 3.60 11.14 11.03
N LEU A 554 3.95 12.42 10.89
CA LEU A 554 3.09 13.49 10.40
C LEU A 554 3.67 14.02 9.09
N PRO A 555 2.89 14.05 7.99
CA PRO A 555 1.50 13.63 7.89
C PRO A 555 1.34 12.12 7.63
N GLY A 556 2.40 11.41 7.21
CA GLY A 556 2.32 10.11 6.55
C GLY A 556 1.53 9.03 7.27
N SER A 557 2.07 8.54 8.39
CA SER A 557 1.41 7.46 9.14
C SER A 557 0.09 7.88 9.77
N TYR A 558 -0.10 9.17 10.03
CA TYR A 558 -1.39 9.69 10.51
C TYR A 558 -2.50 9.57 9.45
N ILE A 559 -2.21 9.92 8.19
CA ILE A 559 -3.18 9.81 7.09
C ILE A 559 -3.46 8.34 6.76
N TRP A 560 -2.43 7.49 6.73
CA TRP A 560 -2.61 6.05 6.58
C TRP A 560 -3.51 5.47 7.67
N ALA A 561 -3.29 5.85 8.93
CA ALA A 561 -4.11 5.39 10.05
C ALA A 561 -5.59 5.77 9.92
N ASP A 562 -5.87 6.99 9.44
CA ASP A 562 -7.26 7.45 9.24
C ASP A 562 -7.95 6.73 8.08
N LEU A 563 -7.23 6.49 6.99
CA LEU A 563 -7.69 5.68 5.87
C LEU A 563 -7.96 4.23 6.30
N LEU A 564 -7.05 3.62 7.06
CA LEU A 564 -7.20 2.27 7.57
C LEU A 564 -8.46 2.13 8.43
N LEU A 565 -8.69 3.06 9.36
CA LEU A 565 -9.89 3.06 10.20
C LEU A 565 -11.18 3.23 9.37
N TYR A 566 -11.14 4.06 8.32
CA TYR A 566 -12.25 4.19 7.38
C TYR A 566 -12.57 2.86 6.71
N GLU A 567 -11.57 2.13 6.22
CA GLU A 567 -11.78 0.83 5.57
C GLU A 567 -12.20 -0.27 6.56
N ILE A 568 -11.72 -0.26 7.82
CA ILE A 568 -12.21 -1.18 8.87
C ILE A 568 -13.69 -0.92 9.14
N LYS A 569 -14.09 0.34 9.32
CA LYS A 569 -15.49 0.71 9.55
C LYS A 569 -16.35 0.25 8.36
N ARG A 570 -15.86 0.43 7.13
CA ARG A 570 -16.52 0.00 5.89
C ARG A 570 -16.72 -1.51 5.85
N ALA A 571 -15.67 -2.26 6.20
CA ALA A 571 -15.65 -3.71 6.25
C ALA A 571 -16.68 -4.26 7.25
N TYR A 572 -16.73 -3.66 8.45
CA TYR A 572 -17.67 -4.05 9.50
C TYR A 572 -19.13 -3.88 9.07
N TYR A 573 -19.47 -2.73 8.47
CA TYR A 573 -20.82 -2.46 7.98
C TYR A 573 -21.12 -3.11 6.62
N ARG A 574 -20.17 -3.87 6.06
CA ARG A 574 -20.28 -4.56 4.77
C ARG A 574 -20.73 -3.63 3.63
N VAL A 575 -20.29 -2.37 3.67
CA VAL A 575 -20.65 -1.37 2.64
C VAL A 575 -20.08 -1.80 1.30
N GLY A 576 -20.94 -1.83 0.28
CA GLY A 576 -20.59 -2.30 -1.06
C GLY A 576 -20.47 -3.83 -1.19
N ARG A 577 -21.01 -4.60 -0.24
CA ARG A 577 -21.01 -6.09 -0.29
C ARG A 577 -22.40 -6.69 -0.48
N SER A 578 -22.44 -7.87 -1.09
CA SER A 578 -23.65 -8.67 -1.19
C SER A 578 -24.07 -9.24 0.17
N ASP A 579 -25.38 -9.34 0.38
CA ASP A 579 -25.94 -10.04 1.54
C ASP A 579 -25.98 -11.50 1.14
N LEU A 580 -25.05 -12.28 1.67
CA LEU A 580 -25.06 -13.72 1.53
C LEU A 580 -25.96 -14.24 2.67
N SER A 581 -27.28 -14.18 2.47
CA SER A 581 -28.27 -14.77 3.37
C SER A 581 -28.27 -16.29 3.27
#